data_AF-A0A8S3F042-F1
#
_entry.id   AF-A0A8S3F042-F1
#
_cell.length_a   1.000
_cell.length_b   1.000
_cell.length_c   1.000
_cell.angle_alpha   90.00
_cell.angle_beta   90.00
_cell.angle_gamma   90.00
#
_symmetry.space_group_name_H-M   'P 1'
#
loop_
_entity.id
_entity.type
_entity.pdbx_description
1 polymer ?
#
loop_
_entity_poly.entity_id
_entity_poly.type
_entity_poly.pdbx_seq_one_letter_code
_entity_poly.pdbx_strand_id
1 'polypeptide(L)'
;SFEFDVQLPFENLIRIQLWDWDMTSSNDMIAETKIDIENRWFSCHRATCGIPKRYDSAGYNIWRDTKKPTKILEELCRTVNINAPVYTPDFGSVAVGDELFKCDHECLEFMKHTKDAEKLHRKAHHESIDDYLQENTALVALHEWGKKINPKHALVTEHIECRSLFNPIYPGTEQGKLEMWLDFFPMSRPPASAMTDITPPKPTNYQLRLTVWNTADVELNDENILTGEKTSDIYVKAWIIGEKTDVQQTDIHYRSLTGEGNFNWRFIFDFQFLDIEQKVVFES
;
A
#
# COMPACT_ATOMS: atom_id res chain seq x y z
N SER A 1 0.60 17.95 -2.59
CA SER A 1 0.35 18.17 -1.15
C SER A 1 0.70 19.61 -0.80
N PHE A 2 0.31 20.10 0.38
CA PHE A 2 0.62 21.44 0.88
C PHE A 2 1.07 21.36 2.33
N GLU A 3 1.93 22.28 2.76
CA GLU A 3 2.43 22.39 4.14
C GLU A 3 2.43 23.87 4.55
N PHE A 4 2.08 24.15 5.80
CA PHE A 4 2.07 25.48 6.38
C PHE A 4 2.13 25.40 7.91
N ASP A 5 2.71 26.42 8.53
CA ASP A 5 2.81 26.53 9.98
C ASP A 5 1.52 27.10 10.58
N VAL A 6 1.21 26.68 11.80
CA VAL A 6 0.03 27.11 12.56
C VAL A 6 0.39 27.35 14.03
N GLN A 7 -0.11 28.44 14.61
CA GLN A 7 0.00 28.75 16.04
C GLN A 7 -1.32 28.57 16.79
N LEU A 8 -1.44 27.47 17.54
CA LEU A 8 -2.59 27.21 18.42
C LEU A 8 -2.44 27.92 19.79
N PRO A 9 -3.55 28.40 20.40
CA PRO A 9 -4.95 28.24 19.99
C PRO A 9 -5.45 29.33 19.00
N PHE A 10 -4.60 30.29 18.64
CA PHE A 10 -5.03 31.48 17.87
C PHE A 10 -5.48 31.15 16.44
N GLU A 11 -4.80 30.20 15.80
CA GLU A 11 -5.04 29.79 14.42
C GLU A 11 -5.70 28.40 14.38
N ASN A 12 -6.93 28.31 14.88
CA ASN A 12 -7.63 27.03 15.04
C ASN A 12 -8.49 26.59 13.85
N LEU A 13 -8.59 27.40 12.78
CA LEU A 13 -9.50 27.12 11.67
C LEU A 13 -8.80 27.16 10.31
N ILE A 14 -8.73 26.00 9.64
CA ILE A 14 -8.34 25.92 8.22
C ILE A 14 -9.59 26.18 7.37
N ARG A 15 -9.50 27.12 6.44
CA ARG A 15 -10.52 27.36 5.41
C ARG A 15 -9.98 26.93 4.06
N ILE A 16 -10.72 26.08 3.37
CA ILE A 16 -10.38 25.59 2.02
C ILE A 16 -11.48 26.05 1.08
N GLN A 17 -11.09 26.65 -0.04
CA GLN A 17 -12.01 27.21 -1.02
C GLN A 17 -11.69 26.67 -2.41
N LEU A 18 -12.75 26.33 -3.14
CA LEU A 18 -12.72 26.00 -4.56
C LEU A 18 -13.17 27.23 -5.34
N TRP A 19 -12.35 27.65 -6.30
CA TRP A 19 -12.59 28.82 -7.13
C TRP A 19 -12.63 28.41 -8.60
N ASP A 20 -13.56 29.00 -9.35
CA ASP A 20 -13.55 28.95 -10.80
C ASP A 20 -12.53 29.98 -11.30
N TRP A 21 -11.61 29.54 -12.16
CA TRP A 21 -10.61 30.44 -12.71
C TRP A 21 -11.05 30.94 -14.07
N ASP A 22 -11.16 32.24 -14.19
CA ASP A 22 -11.49 32.91 -15.43
C ASP A 22 -10.29 33.67 -15.99
N MET A 23 -10.03 33.50 -17.29
CA MET A 23 -8.94 34.20 -17.97
C MET A 23 -9.21 35.70 -18.14
N THR A 24 -10.48 36.11 -18.21
CA THR A 24 -10.90 37.48 -18.58
C THR A 24 -11.85 38.16 -17.59
N SER A 25 -12.44 37.42 -16.65
CA SER A 25 -13.34 37.91 -15.60
C SER A 25 -12.73 37.74 -14.21
N SER A 26 -13.41 38.23 -13.18
CA SER A 26 -13.06 37.91 -11.79
C SER A 26 -13.36 36.45 -11.50
N ASN A 27 -12.42 35.76 -10.87
CA ASN A 27 -12.64 34.40 -10.38
C ASN A 27 -13.81 34.38 -9.39
N ASP A 28 -14.68 33.39 -9.53
CA ASP A 28 -15.83 33.20 -8.66
C ASP A 28 -15.59 32.05 -7.69
N MET A 29 -15.91 32.25 -6.41
CA MET A 29 -15.85 31.18 -5.42
C MET A 29 -16.99 30.20 -5.68
N ILE A 30 -16.63 28.96 -6.01
CA ILE A 30 -17.58 27.86 -6.21
C ILE A 30 -18.09 27.38 -4.85
N ALA A 31 -17.19 27.09 -3.90
CA ALA A 31 -17.57 26.55 -2.61
C ALA A 31 -16.43 26.63 -1.57
N GLU A 32 -16.76 26.46 -0.29
CA GLU A 32 -15.80 26.39 0.80
C GLU A 32 -16.12 25.29 1.83
N THR A 33 -15.09 24.89 2.58
CA THR A 33 -15.23 24.12 3.82
C THR A 33 -14.28 24.67 4.89
N LYS A 34 -14.59 24.38 6.16
CA LYS A 34 -13.84 24.85 7.33
C LYS A 34 -13.54 23.68 8.25
N ILE A 35 -12.31 23.64 8.76
CA ILE A 35 -11.82 22.56 9.60
C ILE A 35 -11.24 23.17 10.88
N ASP A 36 -11.86 22.87 12.01
CA ASP A 36 -11.31 23.16 13.33
C ASP A 36 -10.21 22.14 13.64
N ILE A 37 -8.99 22.65 13.84
CA ILE A 37 -7.79 21.85 14.06
C ILE A 37 -7.33 21.85 15.51
N GLU A 38 -7.87 22.72 16.36
CA GLU A 38 -7.51 22.81 17.78
C GLU A 38 -8.01 21.58 18.54
N ASN A 39 -9.28 21.25 18.36
CA ASN A 39 -9.88 20.04 18.96
C ASN A 39 -9.15 18.76 18.56
N ARG A 40 -8.61 18.74 17.35
CA ARG A 40 -7.85 17.62 16.81
C ARG A 40 -6.49 17.49 17.48
N TRP A 41 -5.77 18.61 17.62
CA TRP A 41 -4.46 18.66 18.25
C TRP A 41 -4.49 18.23 19.72
N PHE A 42 -5.49 18.66 20.47
CA PHE A 42 -5.64 18.34 21.89
C PHE A 42 -6.42 17.05 22.18
N SER A 43 -6.80 16.30 21.14
CA SER A 43 -7.54 15.05 21.29
C SER A 43 -6.69 13.96 21.95
N CYS A 44 -7.28 13.29 22.95
CA CYS A 44 -6.70 12.08 23.55
C CYS A 44 -6.65 10.88 22.59
N HIS A 45 -7.33 10.97 21.45
CA HIS A 45 -7.33 9.95 20.39
C HIS A 45 -6.12 10.05 19.46
N ARG A 46 -5.17 10.97 19.73
CA ARG A 46 -3.97 11.19 18.91
C ARG A 46 -4.32 11.47 17.44
N ALA A 47 -5.31 12.34 17.23
CA ALA A 47 -5.80 12.68 15.91
C ALA A 47 -4.81 13.56 15.10
N THR A 48 -3.54 13.64 15.49
CA THR A 48 -2.52 14.49 14.84
C THR A 48 -1.96 13.84 13.58
N CYS A 49 -1.60 12.56 13.60
CA CYS A 49 -1.14 11.83 12.43
C CYS A 49 -1.76 10.45 12.49
N GLY A 50 -2.53 10.09 11.45
CA GLY A 50 -3.26 8.82 11.42
C GLY A 50 -2.29 7.64 11.42
N ILE A 51 -2.60 6.59 12.20
CA ILE A 51 -1.75 5.40 12.33
C ILE A 51 -1.96 4.47 11.12
N PRO A 52 -0.96 4.30 10.22
CA PRO A 52 -1.06 3.39 9.06
C PRO A 52 -1.17 1.93 9.49
N LYS A 53 -1.61 1.07 8.56
CA LYS A 53 -1.73 -0.38 8.82
C LYS A 53 -0.38 -1.08 9.01
N ARG A 54 0.68 -0.59 8.37
CA ARG A 54 2.03 -1.14 8.44
C ARG A 54 3.05 -0.02 8.64
N TYR A 55 4.19 -0.38 9.22
CA TYR A 55 5.34 0.49 9.32
C TYR A 55 6.34 0.16 8.21
N ASP A 56 6.56 1.12 7.32
CA ASP A 56 7.57 1.08 6.27
C ASP A 56 8.49 2.31 6.41
N SER A 57 9.81 2.15 6.34
CA SER A 57 10.74 3.31 6.42
C SER A 57 11.04 3.92 5.05
N ALA A 58 10.55 3.31 3.97
CA ALA A 58 10.67 3.81 2.61
C ALA A 58 9.55 3.28 1.71
N GLY A 59 9.48 3.81 0.49
CA GLY A 59 8.46 3.45 -0.48
C GLY A 59 7.21 4.32 -0.37
N TYR A 60 6.18 3.94 -1.11
CA TYR A 60 4.96 4.74 -1.26
C TYR A 60 4.15 4.87 0.06
N ASN A 61 4.15 3.82 0.88
CA ASN A 61 3.47 3.79 2.17
C ASN A 61 4.41 4.12 3.34
N ILE A 62 5.45 4.92 3.10
CA ILE A 62 6.41 5.32 4.13
C ILE A 62 5.70 5.90 5.36
N TRP A 63 6.19 5.51 6.52
CA TRP A 63 5.75 6.02 7.82
C TRP A 63 5.87 7.54 7.87
N ARG A 64 4.74 8.22 8.10
CA ARG A 64 4.66 9.70 8.08
C ARG A 64 4.93 10.36 9.42
N ASP A 65 4.78 9.61 10.52
CA ASP A 65 4.88 10.20 11.85
C ASP A 65 6.33 10.45 12.26
N THR A 66 6.60 11.59 12.88
CA THR A 66 7.91 11.94 13.46
C THR A 66 8.40 10.93 14.50
N LYS A 67 7.51 10.13 15.09
CA LYS A 67 7.84 9.08 16.06
C LYS A 67 7.60 7.71 15.48
N LYS A 68 8.55 6.80 15.70
CA LYS A 68 8.36 5.38 15.42
C LYS A 68 7.25 4.77 16.30
N PRO A 69 6.52 3.74 15.84
CA PRO A 69 5.50 3.02 16.61
C PRO A 69 5.90 2.67 18.05
N THR A 70 7.12 2.15 18.27
CA THR A 70 7.65 1.80 19.59
C THR A 70 7.64 2.98 20.56
N LYS A 71 8.07 4.16 20.10
CA LYS A 71 8.11 5.40 20.89
C LYS A 71 6.73 5.94 21.20
N ILE A 72 5.79 5.82 20.25
CA ILE A 72 4.40 6.18 20.48
C ILE A 72 3.81 5.29 21.57
N LEU A 73 4.02 3.98 21.47
CA LEU A 73 3.51 3.01 22.43
C LEU A 73 4.09 3.22 23.84
N GLU A 74 5.42 3.44 23.94
CA GLU A 74 6.09 3.77 25.21
C GLU A 74 5.49 5.02 25.88
N GLU A 75 5.26 6.09 25.11
CA GLU A 75 4.68 7.32 25.64
C GLU A 75 3.23 7.12 26.08
N LEU A 76 2.42 6.43 25.28
CA LEU A 76 1.03 6.13 25.64
C LEU A 76 0.96 5.32 26.93
N CYS A 77 1.81 4.30 27.08
CA CYS A 77 1.93 3.53 28.33
C CYS A 77 2.21 4.44 29.53
N ARG A 78 3.14 5.39 29.38
CA ARG A 78 3.45 6.38 30.42
C ARG A 78 2.26 7.27 30.74
N THR A 79 1.50 7.73 29.75
CA THR A 79 0.35 8.62 29.97
C THR A 79 -0.79 7.97 30.75
N VAL A 80 -0.95 6.65 30.63
CA VAL A 80 -1.96 5.87 31.38
C VAL A 80 -1.38 5.14 32.59
N ASN A 81 -0.13 5.45 32.96
CA ASN A 81 0.58 4.90 34.11
C ASN A 81 0.66 3.36 34.14
N ILE A 82 0.93 2.75 32.99
CA ILE A 82 1.28 1.33 32.87
C ILE A 82 2.77 1.16 32.58
N ASN A 83 3.31 -0.02 32.89
CA ASN A 83 4.71 -0.34 32.63
C ASN A 83 5.05 -0.21 31.15
N ALA A 84 6.33 0.06 30.86
CA ALA A 84 6.82 0.12 29.49
C ALA A 84 6.57 -1.22 28.75
N PRO A 85 6.34 -1.18 27.43
CA PRO A 85 6.13 -2.38 26.63
C PRO A 85 7.30 -3.36 26.74
N VAL A 86 7.02 -4.65 26.87
CA VAL A 86 8.04 -5.71 26.97
C VAL A 86 7.96 -6.60 25.73
N TYR A 87 8.99 -6.55 24.89
CA TYR A 87 9.07 -7.34 23.66
C TYR A 87 9.66 -8.72 23.93
N THR A 88 9.22 -9.72 23.16
CA THR A 88 9.89 -11.02 23.10
C THR A 88 11.25 -10.90 22.40
N PRO A 89 12.21 -11.81 22.67
CA PRO A 89 13.54 -11.74 22.04
C PRO A 89 13.54 -11.81 20.50
N ASP A 90 12.49 -12.39 19.91
CA ASP A 90 12.30 -12.47 18.46
C ASP A 90 11.46 -11.31 17.90
N PHE A 91 11.07 -10.34 18.74
CA PHE A 91 10.21 -9.20 18.41
C PHE A 91 8.85 -9.57 17.79
N GLY A 92 8.47 -10.86 17.79
CA GLY A 92 7.21 -11.33 17.24
C GLY A 92 6.00 -11.05 18.13
N SER A 93 6.22 -10.58 19.36
CA SER A 93 5.17 -10.17 20.28
C SER A 93 5.61 -9.08 21.26
N VAL A 94 4.65 -8.32 21.77
CA VAL A 94 4.84 -7.30 22.80
C VAL A 94 3.76 -7.42 23.87
N ALA A 95 4.18 -7.37 25.14
CA ALA A 95 3.30 -7.32 26.29
C ALA A 95 3.12 -5.86 26.76
N VAL A 96 1.87 -5.45 26.97
CA VAL A 96 1.50 -4.12 27.47
C VAL A 96 0.42 -4.29 28.53
N GLY A 97 0.75 -4.00 29.80
CA GLY A 97 -0.12 -4.38 30.92
C GLY A 97 -0.30 -5.90 30.98
N ASP A 98 -1.56 -6.34 31.02
CA ASP A 98 -1.93 -7.77 31.04
C ASP A 98 -2.20 -8.33 29.62
N GLU A 99 -2.02 -7.53 28.57
CA GLU A 99 -2.32 -7.89 27.20
C GLU A 99 -1.07 -8.26 26.42
N LEU A 100 -1.18 -9.31 25.60
CA LEU A 100 -0.13 -9.76 24.68
C LEU A 100 -0.59 -9.54 23.24
N PHE A 101 0.22 -8.80 22.49
CA PHE A 101 0.00 -8.50 21.08
C PHE A 101 1.01 -9.27 20.26
N LYS A 102 0.55 -9.96 19.22
CA LYS A 102 1.39 -10.71 18.29
C LYS A 102 1.50 -9.94 16.99
N CYS A 103 2.69 -9.94 16.40
CA CYS A 103 2.91 -9.40 15.07
C CYS A 103 1.97 -10.07 14.06
N ASP A 104 1.60 -9.35 13.01
CA ASP A 104 0.74 -9.87 11.95
C ASP A 104 1.37 -11.09 11.26
N HIS A 105 0.56 -12.07 10.89
CA HIS A 105 0.98 -13.30 10.22
C HIS A 105 1.73 -12.98 8.92
N GLU A 106 1.25 -12.00 8.16
CA GLU A 106 1.90 -11.57 6.92
C GLU A 106 3.30 -11.01 7.18
N CYS A 107 3.49 -10.24 8.25
CA CYS A 107 4.81 -9.75 8.67
C CYS A 107 5.72 -10.91 9.08
N LEU A 108 5.20 -11.89 9.82
CA LEU A 108 5.98 -13.04 10.28
C LEU A 108 6.35 -14.00 9.13
N GLU A 109 5.43 -14.29 8.21
CA GLU A 109 5.67 -15.16 7.06
C GLU A 109 6.65 -14.56 6.07
N PHE A 110 6.49 -13.27 5.78
CA PHE A 110 7.42 -12.53 4.94
C PHE A 110 8.86 -12.74 5.41
N MET A 111 9.08 -12.73 6.73
CA MET A 111 10.41 -12.82 7.33
C MET A 111 10.93 -14.26 7.44
N LYS A 112 10.05 -15.26 7.61
CA LYS A 112 10.45 -16.67 7.78
C LYS A 112 10.91 -17.35 6.48
N HIS A 113 10.43 -16.90 5.33
CA HIS A 113 10.47 -17.72 4.11
C HIS A 113 11.23 -17.14 2.91
N THR A 114 11.86 -15.97 3.00
CA THR A 114 12.54 -15.39 1.83
C THR A 114 13.97 -14.90 2.10
N LYS A 115 14.94 -15.42 1.32
CA LYS A 115 16.24 -14.73 1.11
C LYS A 115 16.05 -13.32 0.53
N ASP A 116 14.92 -13.11 -0.14
CA ASP A 116 14.49 -11.81 -0.64
C ASP A 116 13.99 -10.87 0.47
N ALA A 117 13.61 -11.35 1.66
CA ALA A 117 13.18 -10.49 2.76
C ALA A 117 14.34 -9.62 3.25
N GLU A 118 15.54 -10.18 3.43
CA GLU A 118 16.75 -9.39 3.71
C GLU A 118 17.09 -8.40 2.59
N LYS A 119 16.84 -8.78 1.33
CA LYS A 119 17.12 -7.93 0.17
C LYS A 119 16.10 -6.79 0.04
N LEU A 120 14.83 -7.06 0.34
CA LEU A 120 13.76 -6.08 0.39
C LEU A 120 13.93 -5.16 1.59
N HIS A 121 14.31 -5.69 2.76
CA HIS A 121 14.68 -4.92 3.94
C HIS A 121 15.76 -3.88 3.61
N ARG A 122 16.85 -4.32 2.96
CA ARG A 122 17.92 -3.42 2.48
C ARG A 122 17.40 -2.39 1.47
N LYS A 123 16.39 -2.73 0.67
CA LYS A 123 15.73 -1.82 -0.29
C LYS A 123 14.75 -0.85 0.37
N ALA A 124 14.09 -1.27 1.45
CA ALA A 124 13.13 -0.49 2.23
C ALA A 124 13.81 0.40 3.29
N HIS A 125 15.15 0.41 3.32
CA HIS A 125 15.98 1.32 4.13
C HIS A 125 15.77 1.23 5.65
N HIS A 126 15.31 0.10 6.16
CA HIS A 126 15.17 -0.13 7.60
C HIS A 126 16.53 -0.38 8.27
N GLU A 127 16.65 -0.03 9.56
CA GLU A 127 17.89 -0.19 10.34
C GLU A 127 18.30 -1.66 10.49
N SER A 128 17.36 -2.55 10.82
CA SER A 128 17.57 -4.00 10.91
C SER A 128 16.23 -4.75 10.83
N ILE A 129 16.28 -6.04 10.50
CA ILE A 129 15.10 -6.92 10.49
C ILE A 129 14.36 -6.86 11.84
N ASP A 130 15.12 -6.79 12.92
CA ASP A 130 14.62 -6.67 14.28
C ASP A 130 13.89 -5.33 14.49
N ASP A 131 14.43 -4.21 13.98
CA ASP A 131 13.75 -2.90 14.00
C ASP A 131 12.41 -2.98 13.26
N TYR A 132 12.39 -3.54 12.04
CA TYR A 132 11.14 -3.70 11.27
C TYR A 132 10.08 -4.50 12.04
N LEU A 133 10.46 -5.66 12.60
CA LEU A 133 9.57 -6.51 13.37
C LEU A 133 9.09 -5.82 14.65
N GLN A 134 10.01 -5.20 15.38
CA GLN A 134 9.69 -4.51 16.63
C GLN A 134 8.68 -3.37 16.40
N GLU A 135 8.89 -2.57 15.36
CA GLU A 135 8.00 -1.46 15.02
C GLU A 135 6.61 -1.93 14.56
N ASN A 136 6.54 -2.95 13.70
CA ASN A 136 5.25 -3.52 13.29
C ASN A 136 4.52 -4.25 14.44
N THR A 137 5.25 -4.89 15.35
CA THR A 137 4.65 -5.49 16.56
C THR A 137 4.11 -4.43 17.51
N ALA A 138 4.82 -3.31 17.69
CA ALA A 138 4.30 -2.17 18.44
C ALA A 138 3.04 -1.58 17.79
N LEU A 139 3.02 -1.52 16.46
CA LEU A 139 1.90 -1.01 15.67
C LEU A 139 0.61 -1.82 15.88
N VAL A 140 0.70 -3.15 16.01
CA VAL A 140 -0.45 -3.99 16.37
C VAL A 140 -1.04 -3.58 17.72
N ALA A 141 -0.19 -3.32 18.72
CA ALA A 141 -0.66 -2.86 20.02
C ALA A 141 -1.30 -1.47 19.95
N LEU A 142 -0.81 -0.57 19.08
CA LEU A 142 -1.42 0.73 18.84
C LEU A 142 -2.81 0.62 18.20
N HIS A 143 -2.98 -0.24 17.19
CA HIS A 143 -4.29 -0.46 16.53
C HIS A 143 -5.33 -1.04 17.50
N GLU A 144 -4.91 -1.93 18.38
CA GLU A 144 -5.80 -2.54 19.38
C GLU A 144 -5.85 -1.74 20.70
N TRP A 145 -5.17 -0.59 20.79
CA TRP A 145 -5.04 0.20 22.02
C TRP A 145 -6.39 0.56 22.63
N GLY A 146 -7.29 1.11 21.81
CA GLY A 146 -8.64 1.47 22.23
C GLY A 146 -9.45 0.28 22.70
N LYS A 147 -9.23 -0.91 22.12
CA LYS A 147 -10.04 -2.09 22.41
C LYS A 147 -9.57 -2.85 23.65
N LYS A 148 -8.24 -2.93 23.83
CA LYS A 148 -7.62 -3.82 24.82
C LYS A 148 -6.95 -3.08 25.99
N ILE A 149 -6.49 -1.84 25.79
CA ILE A 149 -5.75 -1.10 26.81
C ILE A 149 -6.58 0.06 27.38
N ASN A 150 -7.15 0.90 26.52
CA ASN A 150 -7.91 2.08 26.94
C ASN A 150 -9.22 2.28 26.14
N PRO A 151 -10.33 1.63 26.56
CA PRO A 151 -11.66 1.73 25.94
C PRO A 151 -12.21 3.13 25.71
N LYS A 152 -11.73 4.13 26.46
CA LYS A 152 -12.19 5.51 26.32
C LYS A 152 -11.43 6.28 25.24
N HIS A 153 -10.24 5.83 24.87
CA HIS A 153 -9.31 6.58 24.02
C HIS A 153 -8.76 5.71 22.90
N ALA A 154 -9.62 5.33 21.94
CA ALA A 154 -9.17 4.70 20.72
C ALA A 154 -8.29 5.65 19.90
N LEU A 155 -7.20 5.13 19.32
CA LEU A 155 -6.32 5.95 18.49
C LEU A 155 -6.91 6.12 17.10
N VAL A 156 -6.68 7.28 16.49
CA VAL A 156 -7.09 7.53 15.10
C VAL A 156 -6.17 6.79 14.14
N THR A 157 -6.75 5.87 13.37
CA THR A 157 -6.05 5.18 12.28
C THR A 157 -5.89 6.09 11.07
N GLU A 158 -5.04 5.71 10.14
CA GLU A 158 -4.98 6.32 8.81
C GLU A 158 -6.38 6.29 8.16
N HIS A 159 -6.77 7.43 7.61
CA HIS A 159 -8.08 7.63 6.99
C HIS A 159 -8.00 8.79 5.99
N ILE A 160 -8.92 8.76 5.03
CA ILE A 160 -9.24 9.90 4.17
C ILE A 160 -10.49 10.55 4.74
N GLU A 161 -10.41 11.84 5.01
CA GLU A 161 -11.54 12.69 5.36
C GLU A 161 -12.25 13.15 4.08
N CYS A 162 -13.57 13.05 4.11
CA CYS A 162 -14.43 13.56 3.06
C CYS A 162 -15.25 14.73 3.64
N ARG A 163 -15.03 15.94 3.12
CA ARG A 163 -15.68 17.17 3.59
C ARG A 163 -16.61 17.71 2.52
N SER A 164 -17.89 17.87 2.85
CA SER A 164 -18.83 18.57 2.00
C SER A 164 -18.41 20.04 1.82
N LEU A 165 -18.50 20.52 0.58
CA LEU A 165 -18.23 21.89 0.19
C LEU A 165 -19.55 22.64 0.02
N PHE A 166 -19.62 23.88 0.52
CA PHE A 166 -20.82 24.70 0.45
C PHE A 166 -20.52 26.07 -0.13
N ASN A 167 -21.44 26.62 -0.91
CA ASN A 167 -21.38 28.01 -1.32
C ASN A 167 -22.21 28.86 -0.31
N PRO A 168 -21.63 29.88 0.34
CA PRO A 168 -22.38 30.81 1.19
C PRO A 168 -23.56 31.50 0.50
N ILE A 169 -23.50 31.67 -0.83
CA ILE A 169 -24.58 32.26 -1.64
C ILE A 169 -25.75 31.28 -1.80
N TYR A 170 -25.47 29.97 -1.81
CA TYR A 170 -26.47 28.90 -1.93
C TYR A 170 -26.49 28.03 -0.65
N PRO A 171 -26.92 28.60 0.49
CA PRO A 171 -26.84 27.92 1.78
C PRO A 171 -27.63 26.62 1.77
N GLY A 172 -27.07 25.59 2.40
CA GLY A 172 -27.71 24.28 2.56
C GLY A 172 -27.63 23.35 1.34
N THR A 173 -27.07 23.80 0.21
CA THR A 173 -26.84 22.94 -0.97
C THR A 173 -25.37 22.55 -1.07
N GLU A 174 -25.08 21.26 -0.94
CA GLU A 174 -23.73 20.70 -1.15
C GLU A 174 -23.31 20.90 -2.61
N GLN A 175 -22.12 21.49 -2.82
CA GLN A 175 -21.55 21.77 -4.15
C GLN A 175 -20.55 20.69 -4.60
N GLY A 176 -20.32 19.69 -3.76
CA GLY A 176 -19.33 18.63 -3.96
C GLY A 176 -18.66 18.25 -2.67
N LYS A 177 -17.60 17.45 -2.78
CA LYS A 177 -16.83 16.95 -1.64
C LYS A 177 -15.33 17.08 -1.89
N LEU A 178 -14.60 17.39 -0.83
CA LEU A 178 -13.16 17.39 -0.78
C LEU A 178 -12.69 16.14 -0.04
N GLU A 179 -11.86 15.33 -0.69
CA GLU A 179 -11.17 14.20 -0.07
C GLU A 179 -9.73 14.61 0.27
N MET A 180 -9.33 14.40 1.52
CA MET A 180 -8.01 14.78 2.00
C MET A 180 -7.63 14.02 3.28
N TRP A 181 -6.38 14.10 3.69
CA TRP A 181 -5.97 13.80 5.06
C TRP A 181 -5.18 14.98 5.61
N LEU A 182 -5.12 15.07 6.93
CA LEU A 182 -4.39 16.11 7.64
C LEU A 182 -3.47 15.46 8.66
N ASP A 183 -2.18 15.77 8.55
CA ASP A 183 -1.16 15.40 9.52
C ASP A 183 -0.61 16.66 10.19
N PHE A 184 -0.49 16.62 11.52
CA PHE A 184 -0.05 17.72 12.37
C PHE A 184 1.21 17.30 13.13
N PHE A 185 2.25 18.12 13.01
CA PHE A 185 3.52 17.87 13.68
C PHE A 185 3.92 19.06 14.54
N PRO A 186 4.48 18.83 15.74
CA PRO A 186 4.94 19.93 16.57
C PRO A 186 6.17 20.56 15.92
N MET A 187 6.17 21.88 15.71
CA MET A 187 7.30 22.62 15.13
C MET A 187 8.63 22.46 15.90
N SER A 188 8.59 21.96 17.15
CA SER A 188 9.78 21.60 17.91
C SER A 188 10.52 20.37 17.36
N ARG A 189 9.96 19.68 16.36
CA ARG A 189 10.56 18.53 15.69
C ARG A 189 10.45 18.69 14.18
N PRO A 190 11.48 18.31 13.41
CA PRO A 190 11.37 18.24 11.97
C PRO A 190 10.33 17.17 11.57
N PRO A 191 9.57 17.38 10.48
CA PRO A 191 8.72 16.34 9.90
C PRO A 191 9.55 15.08 9.56
N ALA A 192 8.99 13.89 9.77
CA ALA A 192 9.70 12.63 9.54
C ALA A 192 9.98 12.38 8.05
N SER A 193 9.06 12.82 7.19
CA SER A 193 9.11 12.59 5.75
C SER A 193 8.88 13.88 4.99
N ALA A 194 9.41 13.95 3.76
CA ALA A 194 8.97 14.95 2.80
C ALA A 194 7.46 14.83 2.57
N MET A 195 6.85 15.92 2.11
CA MET A 195 5.45 15.95 1.73
C MET A 195 5.12 14.80 0.76
N THR A 196 4.07 14.02 1.06
CA THR A 196 3.65 12.90 0.21
C THR A 196 3.35 13.39 -1.20
N ASP A 197 3.96 12.76 -2.21
CA ASP A 197 3.58 12.98 -3.61
C ASP A 197 2.28 12.25 -3.89
N ILE A 198 1.24 13.02 -4.19
CA ILE A 198 -0.11 12.53 -4.44
C ILE A 198 -0.43 12.46 -5.94
N THR A 199 0.58 12.69 -6.78
CA THR A 199 0.45 12.55 -8.23
C THR A 199 0.02 11.12 -8.55
N PRO A 200 -1.04 10.93 -9.38
CA PRO A 200 -1.46 9.60 -9.78
C PRO A 200 -0.28 8.80 -10.34
N PRO A 201 -0.03 7.59 -9.82
CA PRO A 201 1.08 6.77 -10.26
C PRO A 201 0.90 6.39 -11.73
N LYS A 202 1.99 6.46 -12.49
CA LYS A 202 2.00 6.05 -13.89
C LYS A 202 2.34 4.57 -13.99
N PRO A 203 1.67 3.81 -14.87
CA PRO A 203 2.07 2.43 -15.14
C PRO A 203 3.52 2.38 -15.65
N THR A 204 4.28 1.39 -15.18
CA THR A 204 5.65 1.14 -15.62
C THR A 204 5.66 0.04 -16.67
N ASN A 205 6.51 0.15 -17.69
CA ASN A 205 6.67 -0.91 -18.69
C ASN A 205 7.45 -2.09 -18.10
N TYR A 206 6.87 -3.28 -18.19
CA TYR A 206 7.47 -4.56 -17.81
C TYR A 206 7.49 -5.51 -19.00
N GLN A 207 8.37 -6.51 -18.90
CA GLN A 207 8.49 -7.59 -19.89
C GLN A 207 8.51 -8.95 -19.19
N LEU A 208 7.51 -9.79 -19.48
CA LEU A 208 7.48 -11.19 -19.05
C LEU A 208 8.12 -12.05 -20.13
N ARG A 209 9.10 -12.88 -19.73
CA ARG A 209 9.74 -13.86 -20.61
C ARG A 209 9.40 -15.27 -20.15
N LEU A 210 8.63 -15.98 -20.95
CA LEU A 210 8.30 -17.39 -20.71
C LEU A 210 9.10 -18.26 -21.69
N THR A 211 9.91 -19.17 -21.19
CA THR A 211 10.69 -20.10 -22.03
C THR A 211 10.08 -21.50 -21.97
N VAL A 212 9.72 -22.04 -23.12
CA VAL A 212 9.25 -23.42 -23.30
C VAL A 212 10.40 -24.24 -23.88
N TRP A 213 10.99 -25.09 -23.05
CA TRP A 213 12.07 -25.98 -23.47
C TRP A 213 11.51 -27.19 -24.22
N ASN A 214 10.64 -27.95 -23.56
CA ASN A 214 10.08 -29.16 -24.09
C ASN A 214 8.73 -29.52 -23.44
N THR A 215 8.02 -30.45 -24.05
CA THR A 215 6.87 -31.18 -23.50
C THR A 215 7.24 -32.67 -23.39
N ALA A 216 6.51 -33.39 -22.54
CA ALA A 216 6.58 -34.85 -22.41
C ALA A 216 5.18 -35.39 -22.11
N ASP A 217 4.94 -36.67 -22.40
CA ASP A 217 3.69 -37.38 -22.13
C ASP A 217 2.43 -36.71 -22.73
N VAL A 218 2.58 -36.04 -23.88
CA VAL A 218 1.44 -35.46 -24.63
C VAL A 218 0.64 -36.58 -25.30
N GLU A 219 -0.69 -36.52 -25.18
CA GLU A 219 -1.59 -37.49 -25.80
C GLU A 219 -1.43 -37.54 -27.33
N LEU A 220 -1.35 -38.75 -27.88
CA LEU A 220 -1.20 -39.03 -29.30
C LEU A 220 -2.58 -39.18 -29.94
N ASN A 221 -3.03 -38.13 -30.62
CA ASN A 221 -4.41 -38.00 -31.08
C ASN A 221 -4.59 -38.28 -32.58
N ASP A 222 -3.51 -38.31 -33.35
CA ASP A 222 -3.52 -38.69 -34.75
C ASP A 222 -3.20 -40.17 -34.90
N GLU A 223 -3.89 -40.88 -35.80
CA GLU A 223 -3.63 -42.29 -36.10
C GLU A 223 -3.44 -42.47 -37.61
N ASN A 224 -2.33 -43.09 -37.99
CA ASN A 224 -2.06 -43.40 -39.39
C ASN A 224 -2.96 -44.56 -39.86
N ILE A 225 -3.85 -44.27 -40.83
CA ILE A 225 -4.85 -45.21 -41.35
C ILE A 225 -4.23 -46.50 -41.93
N LEU A 226 -2.98 -46.45 -42.39
CA LEU A 226 -2.30 -47.60 -42.99
C LEU A 226 -1.47 -48.42 -41.98
N THR A 227 -0.92 -47.78 -40.94
CA THR A 227 0.02 -48.43 -40.01
C THR A 227 -0.50 -48.58 -38.58
N GLY A 228 -1.60 -47.89 -38.21
CA GLY A 228 -2.11 -47.82 -36.84
C GLY A 228 -1.19 -47.05 -35.87
N GLU A 229 -0.13 -46.41 -36.39
CA GLU A 229 0.83 -45.64 -35.58
C GLU A 229 0.17 -44.35 -35.08
N LYS A 230 0.22 -44.13 -33.76
CA LYS A 230 -0.31 -42.92 -33.13
C LYS A 230 0.75 -41.83 -33.05
N THR A 231 0.37 -40.60 -33.39
CA THR A 231 1.25 -39.42 -33.39
C THR A 231 0.50 -38.19 -32.88
N SER A 232 1.23 -37.11 -32.60
CA SER A 232 0.65 -35.76 -32.44
C SER A 232 1.58 -34.69 -33.01
N ASP A 233 0.99 -33.66 -33.63
CA ASP A 233 1.67 -32.41 -33.96
C ASP A 233 1.54 -31.42 -32.78
N ILE A 234 2.65 -31.18 -32.09
CA ILE A 234 2.65 -30.45 -30.81
C ILE A 234 3.10 -29.01 -31.02
N TYR A 235 2.34 -28.05 -30.47
CA TYR A 235 2.75 -26.66 -30.34
C TYR A 235 2.14 -26.05 -29.08
N VAL A 236 2.74 -24.99 -28.54
CA VAL A 236 2.25 -24.30 -27.33
C VAL A 236 1.77 -22.90 -27.68
N LYS A 237 0.61 -22.51 -27.14
CA LYS A 237 0.08 -21.14 -27.19
C LYS A 237 0.15 -20.49 -25.81
N ALA A 238 0.47 -19.21 -25.77
CA ALA A 238 0.49 -18.43 -24.54
C ALA A 238 -0.08 -17.02 -24.78
N TRP A 239 -0.79 -16.49 -23.79
CA TRP A 239 -1.34 -15.14 -23.78
C TRP A 239 -1.52 -14.67 -22.33
N ILE A 240 -1.56 -13.35 -22.13
CA ILE A 240 -1.89 -12.75 -20.83
C ILE A 240 -3.42 -12.61 -20.74
N ILE A 241 -4.01 -13.07 -19.64
CA ILE A 241 -5.45 -12.93 -19.41
C ILE A 241 -5.80 -11.43 -19.28
N GLY A 242 -6.72 -10.96 -20.12
CA GLY A 242 -7.12 -9.55 -20.19
C GLY A 242 -6.58 -8.84 -21.43
N GLU A 243 -5.44 -9.31 -21.96
CA GLU A 243 -4.93 -8.89 -23.27
C GLU A 243 -5.62 -9.72 -24.35
N LYS A 244 -6.39 -9.07 -25.22
CA LYS A 244 -7.19 -9.78 -26.25
C LYS A 244 -6.42 -9.98 -27.54
N THR A 245 -5.28 -9.29 -27.73
CA THR A 245 -4.63 -9.20 -29.03
C THR A 245 -3.27 -9.89 -29.11
N ASP A 246 -2.58 -10.11 -27.99
CA ASP A 246 -1.24 -10.71 -27.94
C ASP A 246 -1.25 -12.21 -27.60
N VAL A 247 -1.85 -13.01 -28.50
CA VAL A 247 -1.77 -14.48 -28.43
C VAL A 247 -0.58 -14.95 -29.26
N GLN A 248 0.42 -15.55 -28.60
CA GLN A 248 1.64 -16.05 -29.24
C GLN A 248 1.64 -17.59 -29.30
N GLN A 249 2.39 -18.16 -30.23
CA GLN A 249 2.59 -19.61 -30.34
C GLN A 249 4.03 -19.99 -30.68
N THR A 250 4.43 -21.21 -30.31
CA THR A 250 5.70 -21.82 -30.75
C THR A 250 5.64 -22.23 -32.23
N ASP A 251 6.76 -22.70 -32.76
CA ASP A 251 6.77 -23.59 -33.91
C ASP A 251 6.10 -24.95 -33.59
N ILE A 252 5.89 -25.77 -34.63
CA ILE A 252 5.21 -27.06 -34.53
C ILE A 252 6.25 -28.18 -34.52
N HIS A 253 6.22 -29.02 -33.49
CA HIS A 253 6.93 -30.29 -33.47
C HIS A 253 6.08 -31.36 -34.16
N TYR A 254 6.41 -31.65 -35.41
CA TYR A 254 5.61 -32.56 -36.23
C TYR A 254 5.81 -34.02 -35.82
N ARG A 255 4.70 -34.76 -35.78
CA ARG A 255 4.65 -36.21 -35.73
C ARG A 255 5.41 -36.81 -34.54
N SER A 256 5.18 -36.28 -33.34
CA SER A 256 5.70 -36.87 -32.10
C SER A 256 5.12 -38.27 -31.92
N LEU A 257 5.99 -39.27 -31.73
CA LEU A 257 5.63 -40.67 -31.48
C LEU A 257 5.61 -41.02 -29.99
N THR A 258 6.23 -40.19 -29.17
CA THR A 258 6.44 -40.42 -27.73
C THR A 258 5.66 -39.44 -26.86
N GLY A 259 5.03 -38.42 -27.46
CA GLY A 259 4.44 -37.30 -26.74
C GLY A 259 5.47 -36.26 -26.28
N GLU A 260 6.74 -36.41 -26.67
CA GLU A 260 7.77 -35.41 -26.47
C GLU A 260 7.78 -34.39 -27.61
N GLY A 261 8.00 -33.12 -27.26
CA GLY A 261 8.19 -32.02 -28.21
C GLY A 261 9.28 -31.10 -27.69
N ASN A 262 10.18 -30.61 -28.54
CA ASN A 262 11.29 -29.75 -28.16
C ASN A 262 11.22 -28.44 -28.96
N PHE A 263 11.19 -27.32 -28.26
CA PHE A 263 10.90 -26.01 -28.85
C PHE A 263 12.03 -25.01 -28.62
N ASN A 264 12.68 -25.03 -27.45
CA ASN A 264 13.63 -23.98 -27.03
C ASN A 264 13.10 -22.56 -27.36
N TRP A 265 11.80 -22.35 -27.10
CA TRP A 265 11.08 -21.17 -27.54
C TRP A 265 10.94 -20.16 -26.41
N ARG A 266 11.01 -18.87 -26.73
CA ARG A 266 10.80 -17.80 -25.74
C ARG A 266 9.68 -16.88 -26.18
N PHE A 267 8.59 -16.90 -25.42
CA PHE A 267 7.56 -15.87 -25.48
C PHE A 267 8.02 -14.61 -24.75
N ILE A 268 7.71 -13.47 -25.33
CA ILE A 268 8.01 -12.15 -24.78
C ILE A 268 6.72 -11.36 -24.78
N PHE A 269 6.21 -11.05 -23.59
CA PHE A 269 5.02 -10.23 -23.41
C PHE A 269 5.43 -8.90 -22.79
N ASP A 270 5.20 -7.81 -23.51
CA ASP A 270 5.37 -6.46 -22.99
C ASP A 270 4.03 -5.98 -22.42
N PHE A 271 4.04 -5.45 -21.20
CA PHE A 271 2.83 -4.95 -20.56
C PHE A 271 3.14 -3.79 -19.64
N GLN A 272 2.15 -2.95 -19.38
CA GLN A 272 2.25 -1.93 -18.35
C GLN A 272 1.76 -2.50 -17.02
N PHE A 273 2.42 -2.15 -15.93
CA PHE A 273 2.03 -2.59 -14.60
C PHE A 273 1.96 -1.40 -13.65
N LEU A 274 0.84 -1.31 -12.94
CA LEU A 274 0.62 -0.31 -11.91
C LEU A 274 0.95 -0.96 -10.56
N ASP A 275 2.18 -0.74 -10.08
CA ASP A 275 2.71 -1.39 -8.87
C ASP A 275 1.81 -1.21 -7.65
N ILE A 276 1.24 -0.01 -7.48
CA ILE A 276 0.40 0.34 -6.31
C ILE A 276 -0.93 -0.42 -6.31
N GLU A 277 -1.52 -0.66 -7.48
CA GLU A 277 -2.75 -1.44 -7.57
C GLU A 277 -2.50 -2.94 -7.76
N GLN A 278 -1.24 -3.34 -7.95
CA GLN A 278 -0.84 -4.69 -8.33
C GLN A 278 -1.59 -5.20 -9.57
N LYS A 279 -1.79 -4.32 -10.56
CA LYS A 279 -2.57 -4.62 -11.76
C LYS A 279 -1.75 -4.44 -13.02
N VAL A 280 -1.93 -5.38 -13.95
CA VAL A 280 -1.54 -5.20 -15.35
C VAL A 280 -2.52 -4.23 -16.00
N VAL A 281 -1.98 -3.26 -16.72
CA VAL A 281 -2.70 -2.29 -17.53
C VAL A 281 -2.42 -2.63 -18.98
N PHE A 282 -3.47 -2.82 -19.75
CA PHE A 282 -3.40 -2.99 -21.20
C PHE A 282 -3.77 -1.65 -21.83
N GLU A 283 -2.98 -1.19 -22.80
CA GLU A 283 -3.33 0.00 -23.57
C GLU A 283 -4.62 -0.29 -24.36
N SER A 284 -5.63 0.57 -24.19
CA SER A 284 -6.93 0.47 -24.86
C SER A 284 -6.93 1.10 -26.24
#